data_AF-R7J9F8-F1
#
_entry.id   AF-R7J9F8-F1
#
_cell.length_a   1.000
_cell.length_b   1.000
_cell.length_c   1.000
_cell.angle_alpha   90.00
_cell.angle_beta   90.00
_cell.angle_gamma   90.00
#
_symmetry.space_group_name_H-M   'P 1'
#
loop_
_entity.id
_entity.type
_entity.pdbx_description
1 polymer ?
#
loop_
_entity_poly.entity_id
_entity_poly.type
_entity_poly.pdbx_seq_one_letter_code
_entity_poly.pdbx_strand_id
1 'polypeptide(L)'
;MKVTGINHNSGAAQFQGITQRIPQITINTAQDLHNQYRYLKFARYYEALDDNIYPQNKYIRSENFSFLERIPQYLKKFFVENFKNLTDFPNINKVSEKINKEFVANALYAANSDVKVLMAGYDPVCSVGLKHALPGSDIDKAYIILGKNPDVYKSDNDVIACYKGALWENVDQRILSLNNKDTFPEVYTIDKMFYYLDSLDRMTHYMGLDKNIDYFRNKRLYDINPVTAGEFNILFAHMNDETIVSKVFAKNFAYFIESVRDGKIAYKADDDITKIIHERLNRSPFAWMSNVTQMGAHERQINTGMKDIKKKLRAREHLNDEFNMWSDDCQFDLVKDLVKSVSKDQGHKYDKYFQNDDDIGERYNRLNIQLV
;
A
#
# COMPACT_ATOMS: atom_id res chain seq x y z
N MET A 1 3.39 4.69 26.50
CA MET A 1 2.84 5.97 27.00
C MET A 1 1.59 6.26 26.17
N LYS A 2 0.42 6.35 26.80
CA LYS A 2 -0.89 6.43 26.13
C LYS A 2 -1.09 7.81 25.50
N VAL A 3 -1.65 7.83 24.29
CA VAL A 3 -2.11 9.04 23.60
C VAL A 3 -3.26 9.65 24.39
N THR A 4 -3.15 10.94 24.71
CA THR A 4 -4.23 11.77 25.25
C THR A 4 -4.45 12.98 24.37
N GLY A 5 -5.70 13.22 23.97
CA GLY A 5 -6.15 14.49 23.41
C GLY A 5 -7.24 14.37 22.35
N ILE A 6 -8.50 14.31 22.78
CA ILE A 6 -9.71 14.45 21.95
C ILE A 6 -10.22 15.90 22.02
N ASN A 7 -10.84 16.36 20.91
CA ASN A 7 -11.66 17.57 20.65
C ASN A 7 -10.91 18.84 20.20
N HIS A 8 -11.26 19.55 19.11
CA HIS A 8 -12.59 20.00 18.65
C HIS A 8 -12.71 20.28 17.11
N ASN A 9 -13.96 20.36 16.64
CA ASN A 9 -14.48 20.43 15.27
C ASN A 9 -13.99 21.59 14.36
N SER A 10 -13.64 21.28 13.11
CA SER A 10 -14.24 21.89 11.90
C SER A 10 -13.79 21.17 10.61
N GLY A 11 -14.74 20.70 9.80
CA GLY A 11 -14.63 20.68 8.33
C GLY A 11 -13.72 19.70 7.60
N ALA A 12 -13.13 18.68 8.23
CA ALA A 12 -12.45 17.59 7.52
C ALA A 12 -12.86 16.25 8.14
N ALA A 13 -13.31 15.28 7.33
CA ALA A 13 -13.51 13.91 7.78
C ALA A 13 -12.14 13.35 8.20
N GLN A 14 -11.82 13.43 9.48
CA GLN A 14 -10.62 12.81 10.03
C GLN A 14 -10.83 11.30 10.05
N PHE A 15 -9.84 10.57 9.56
CA PHE A 15 -9.78 9.12 9.63
C PHE A 15 -9.95 8.64 11.09
N GLN A 16 -11.01 7.87 11.38
CA GLN A 16 -11.33 7.42 12.75
C GLN A 16 -10.84 6.00 13.07
N GLY A 17 -10.45 5.22 12.06
CA GLY A 17 -9.99 3.83 12.26
C GLY A 17 -11.02 2.84 12.81
N ILE A 18 -12.29 3.25 12.95
CA ILE A 18 -13.39 2.43 13.50
C ILE A 18 -14.31 1.96 12.37
N THR A 19 -14.54 0.64 12.28
CA THR A 19 -15.46 0.06 11.29
C THR A 19 -16.89 0.44 11.64
N GLN A 20 -17.68 0.77 10.64
CA GLN A 20 -19.10 1.02 10.76
C GLN A 20 -19.90 -0.20 10.29
N ARG A 21 -21.05 -0.43 10.92
CA ARG A 21 -21.99 -1.48 10.48
C ARG A 21 -22.69 -1.05 9.20
N ILE A 22 -22.83 -1.99 8.27
CA ILE A 22 -23.71 -1.83 7.12
C ILE A 22 -25.14 -2.24 7.51
N PRO A 23 -26.17 -1.56 7.00
CA PRO A 23 -27.54 -2.07 7.08
C PRO A 23 -27.61 -3.48 6.49
N GLN A 24 -28.18 -4.42 7.23
CA GLN A 24 -28.38 -5.79 6.78
C GLN A 24 -29.80 -5.91 6.23
N ILE A 25 -29.94 -6.11 4.92
CA ILE A 25 -31.24 -6.35 4.30
C ILE A 25 -31.43 -7.83 3.96
N THR A 26 -32.69 -8.24 3.82
CA THR A 26 -33.02 -9.55 3.25
C THR A 26 -32.75 -9.52 1.75
N ILE A 27 -31.98 -10.48 1.25
CA ILE A 27 -31.59 -10.53 -0.17
C ILE A 27 -32.58 -11.42 -0.92
N ASN A 28 -33.58 -10.80 -1.54
CA ASN A 28 -34.60 -11.49 -2.34
C ASN A 28 -34.42 -11.26 -3.86
N THR A 29 -33.72 -10.19 -4.24
CA THR A 29 -33.54 -9.80 -5.63
C THR A 29 -32.09 -9.50 -5.97
N ALA A 30 -31.80 -9.49 -7.27
CA ALA A 30 -30.54 -9.00 -7.82
C ALA A 30 -30.21 -7.56 -7.35
N GLN A 31 -31.22 -6.70 -7.25
CA GLN A 31 -31.05 -5.32 -6.79
C GLN A 31 -30.68 -5.25 -5.30
N ASP A 32 -31.31 -6.07 -4.45
CA ASP A 32 -30.98 -6.14 -3.02
C ASP A 32 -29.51 -6.53 -2.83
N LEU A 33 -29.07 -7.57 -3.55
CA LEU A 33 -27.69 -8.03 -3.51
C LEU A 33 -26.71 -6.97 -3.98
N HIS A 34 -27.03 -6.29 -5.10
CA HIS A 34 -26.21 -5.18 -5.61
C HIS A 34 -26.08 -4.04 -4.58
N ASN A 35 -27.19 -3.65 -3.97
CA ASN A 35 -27.24 -2.60 -2.95
C ASN A 35 -26.44 -2.98 -1.70
N GLN A 36 -26.61 -4.21 -1.21
CA GLN A 36 -25.87 -4.73 -0.06
C GLN A 36 -24.36 -4.72 -0.32
N TYR A 37 -23.92 -5.17 -1.50
CA TYR A 37 -22.51 -5.20 -1.86
C TYR A 37 -21.90 -3.82 -2.08
N ARG A 38 -22.69 -2.82 -2.50
CA ARG A 38 -22.21 -1.45 -2.74
C ARG A 38 -21.69 -0.76 -1.48
N TYR A 39 -22.18 -1.10 -0.29
CA TYR A 39 -21.64 -0.56 0.96
C TYR A 39 -20.15 -0.86 1.12
N LEU A 40 -19.71 -2.03 0.66
CA LEU A 40 -18.31 -2.48 0.74
C LEU A 40 -17.36 -1.66 -0.15
N LYS A 41 -17.88 -0.75 -0.99
CA LYS A 41 -17.05 0.24 -1.69
C LYS A 41 -16.21 1.06 -0.69
N PHE A 42 -16.84 1.51 0.40
CA PHE A 42 -16.22 2.50 1.28
C PHE A 42 -15.41 1.82 2.38
N ALA A 43 -14.20 2.34 2.62
CA ALA A 43 -13.26 1.80 3.59
C ALA A 43 -13.85 1.68 5.00
N ARG A 44 -14.61 2.67 5.46
CA ARG A 44 -15.29 2.62 6.77
C ARG A 44 -16.20 1.40 6.99
N TYR A 45 -16.67 0.73 5.94
CA TYR A 45 -17.51 -0.48 6.05
C TYR A 45 -16.76 -1.78 5.74
N TYR A 46 -15.65 -1.69 5.02
CA TYR A 46 -14.90 -2.85 4.53
C TYR A 46 -13.73 -3.19 5.44
N GLU A 47 -12.94 -2.18 5.76
CA GLU A 47 -11.66 -2.32 6.45
C GLU A 47 -11.47 -1.13 7.39
N ALA A 48 -11.42 -1.39 8.70
CA ALA A 48 -10.88 -0.43 9.65
C ALA A 48 -9.85 -1.14 10.53
N LEU A 49 -8.76 -0.42 10.79
CA LEU A 49 -7.41 -0.88 11.15
C LEU A 49 -7.29 -1.76 12.40
N ASP A 50 -6.08 -2.31 12.53
CA ASP A 50 -5.48 -3.14 13.60
C ASP A 50 -6.45 -3.59 14.69
N ASP A 51 -6.88 -4.85 14.58
CA ASP A 51 -7.69 -5.54 15.60
C ASP A 51 -7.03 -5.51 17.00
N ASN A 52 -5.72 -5.25 17.10
CA ASN A 52 -5.05 -5.07 18.40
C ASN A 52 -5.37 -3.71 19.05
N ILE A 53 -5.66 -2.67 18.25
CA ILE A 53 -6.01 -1.34 18.75
C ILE A 53 -7.53 -1.21 18.92
N TYR A 54 -8.29 -1.74 17.96
CA TYR A 54 -9.75 -1.71 17.94
C TYR A 54 -10.36 -3.11 17.78
N PRO A 55 -10.37 -3.94 18.84
CA PRO A 55 -10.84 -5.33 18.76
C PRO A 55 -12.27 -5.49 18.24
N GLN A 56 -13.13 -4.48 18.42
CA GLN A 56 -14.50 -4.48 17.91
C GLN A 56 -14.59 -4.50 16.38
N ASN A 57 -13.55 -4.02 15.67
CA ASN A 57 -13.56 -3.95 14.21
C ASN A 57 -13.73 -5.35 13.60
N LYS A 58 -13.07 -6.36 14.15
CA LYS A 58 -13.21 -7.76 13.71
C LYS A 58 -14.65 -8.26 13.76
N TYR A 59 -15.35 -7.98 14.86
CA TYR A 59 -16.73 -8.38 15.02
C TYR A 59 -17.64 -7.68 13.99
N ILE A 60 -17.51 -6.36 13.86
CA ILE A 60 -18.32 -5.56 12.92
C ILE A 60 -18.07 -5.99 11.46
N ARG A 61 -16.82 -6.29 11.08
CA ARG A 61 -16.49 -6.79 9.73
C ARG A 61 -17.14 -8.15 9.47
N SER A 62 -17.07 -9.06 10.42
CA SER A 62 -17.75 -10.36 10.32
C SER A 62 -19.27 -10.20 10.14
N GLU A 63 -19.91 -9.28 10.88
CA GLU A 63 -21.31 -8.91 10.66
C GLU A 63 -21.53 -8.34 9.25
N ASN A 64 -20.67 -7.42 8.80
CA ASN A 64 -20.76 -6.82 7.48
C ASN A 64 -20.61 -7.84 6.35
N PHE A 65 -19.82 -8.90 6.51
CA PHE A 65 -19.66 -9.96 5.50
C PHE A 65 -20.71 -11.07 5.61
N SER A 66 -21.49 -11.12 6.69
CA SER A 66 -22.47 -12.19 6.95
C SER A 66 -23.53 -12.35 5.85
N PHE A 67 -23.83 -11.29 5.09
CA PHE A 67 -24.77 -11.39 3.96
C PHE A 67 -24.28 -12.35 2.87
N LEU A 68 -22.96 -12.54 2.72
CA LEU A 68 -22.39 -13.46 1.73
C LEU A 68 -22.82 -14.91 1.98
N GLU A 69 -23.02 -15.29 3.25
CA GLU A 69 -23.53 -16.63 3.62
C GLU A 69 -25.04 -16.77 3.42
N ARG A 70 -25.75 -15.64 3.27
CA ARG A 70 -27.22 -15.58 3.13
C ARG A 70 -27.67 -15.40 1.69
N ILE A 71 -26.75 -15.35 0.72
CA ILE A 71 -27.08 -15.20 -0.70
C ILE A 71 -27.84 -16.46 -1.17
N PRO A 72 -29.09 -16.33 -1.64
CA PRO A 72 -29.83 -17.48 -2.16
C PRO A 72 -29.14 -18.14 -3.36
N GLN A 73 -29.33 -19.45 -3.52
CA GLN A 73 -28.67 -20.23 -4.59
C GLN A 73 -28.88 -19.61 -5.99
N TYR A 74 -30.09 -19.14 -6.29
CA TYR A 74 -30.43 -18.55 -7.59
C TYR A 74 -29.76 -17.19 -7.85
N LEU A 75 -29.16 -16.54 -6.84
CA LEU A 75 -28.44 -15.27 -6.97
C LEU A 75 -26.91 -15.43 -6.96
N LYS A 76 -26.36 -16.60 -6.63
CA LYS A 76 -24.90 -16.81 -6.57
C LYS A 76 -24.21 -16.50 -7.90
N LYS A 77 -24.75 -17.00 -9.01
CA LYS A 77 -24.23 -16.73 -10.36
C LYS A 77 -24.27 -15.24 -10.70
N PHE A 78 -25.36 -14.56 -10.34
CA PHE A 78 -25.46 -13.11 -10.51
C PHE A 78 -24.39 -12.37 -9.69
N PHE A 79 -24.13 -12.80 -8.44
CA PHE A 79 -23.07 -12.21 -7.62
C PHE A 79 -21.70 -12.35 -8.28
N VAL A 80 -21.36 -13.55 -8.76
CA VAL A 80 -20.09 -13.84 -9.44
C VAL A 80 -19.93 -12.97 -10.69
N GLU A 81 -20.95 -12.86 -11.55
CA GLU A 81 -20.85 -12.04 -12.76
C GLU A 81 -20.73 -10.54 -12.44
N ASN A 82 -21.43 -10.03 -11.42
CA ASN A 82 -21.23 -8.64 -10.99
C ASN A 82 -19.83 -8.39 -10.43
N PHE A 83 -19.29 -9.34 -9.65
CA PHE A 83 -17.94 -9.26 -9.14
C PHE A 83 -16.91 -9.23 -10.27
N LYS A 84 -17.06 -10.11 -11.27
CA LYS A 84 -16.21 -10.14 -12.47
C LYS A 84 -16.25 -8.82 -13.24
N ASN A 85 -17.44 -8.26 -13.47
CA ASN A 85 -17.59 -6.97 -14.15
C ASN A 85 -16.98 -5.81 -13.35
N LEU A 86 -17.12 -5.83 -12.02
CA LEU A 86 -16.55 -4.81 -11.15
C LEU A 86 -15.02 -4.88 -11.09
N THR A 87 -14.43 -6.08 -11.11
CA THR A 87 -13.02 -6.28 -10.76
C THR A 87 -12.13 -6.75 -11.90
N ASP A 88 -12.70 -7.13 -13.04
CA ASP A 88 -12.06 -7.81 -14.19
C ASP A 88 -11.52 -9.23 -13.89
N PHE A 89 -11.84 -9.78 -12.71
CA PHE A 89 -11.59 -11.18 -12.38
C PHE A 89 -12.34 -12.12 -13.35
N PRO A 90 -11.81 -13.31 -13.70
CA PRO A 90 -10.60 -13.97 -13.21
C PRO A 90 -9.31 -13.63 -13.96
N ASN A 91 -9.30 -12.64 -14.85
CA ASN A 91 -8.09 -12.25 -15.58
C ASN A 91 -7.16 -11.41 -14.67
N ILE A 92 -6.19 -12.07 -14.02
CA ILE A 92 -5.29 -11.44 -13.04
C ILE A 92 -4.46 -10.26 -13.59
N ASN A 93 -4.13 -10.29 -14.88
CA ASN A 93 -3.48 -9.17 -15.55
C ASN A 93 -4.41 -7.94 -15.58
N LYS A 94 -5.66 -8.12 -16.02
CA LYS A 94 -6.66 -7.04 -16.04
C LYS A 94 -7.01 -6.56 -14.64
N VAL A 95 -7.12 -7.46 -13.65
CA VAL A 95 -7.29 -7.10 -12.23
C VAL A 95 -6.18 -6.16 -11.77
N SER A 96 -4.92 -6.51 -12.07
CA SER A 96 -3.77 -5.69 -11.69
C SER A 96 -3.78 -4.31 -12.37
N GLU A 97 -4.16 -4.25 -13.64
CA GLU A 97 -4.36 -2.99 -14.36
C GLU A 97 -5.49 -2.15 -13.77
N LYS A 98 -6.59 -2.78 -13.35
CA LYS A 98 -7.73 -2.12 -12.72
C LYS A 98 -7.36 -1.54 -11.36
N ILE A 99 -6.58 -2.27 -10.55
CA ILE A 99 -6.03 -1.78 -9.28
C ILE A 99 -5.12 -0.57 -9.50
N ASN A 100 -4.21 -0.64 -10.49
CA ASN A 100 -3.35 0.50 -10.83
C ASN A 100 -4.17 1.73 -11.28
N LYS A 101 -5.22 1.52 -12.08
CA LYS A 101 -6.12 2.61 -12.49
C LYS A 101 -6.87 3.22 -11.31
N GLU A 102 -7.39 2.39 -10.40
CA GLU A 102 -8.05 2.86 -9.18
C GLU A 102 -7.10 3.65 -8.29
N PHE A 103 -5.86 3.19 -8.12
CA PHE A 103 -4.83 3.92 -7.37
C PHE A 103 -4.56 5.31 -7.94
N VAL A 104 -4.30 5.39 -9.26
CA VAL A 104 -4.03 6.67 -9.93
C VAL A 104 -5.26 7.58 -9.90
N ALA A 105 -6.44 7.05 -10.20
CA ALA A 105 -7.68 7.83 -10.18
C ALA A 105 -7.97 8.37 -8.79
N ASN A 106 -7.82 7.57 -7.74
CA ASN A 106 -8.02 7.99 -6.36
C ASN A 106 -6.98 9.04 -5.92
N ALA A 107 -5.71 8.87 -6.32
CA ALA A 107 -4.68 9.89 -6.07
C ALA A 107 -5.07 11.25 -6.69
N LEU A 108 -5.49 11.25 -7.95
CA LEU A 108 -5.88 12.49 -8.62
C LEU A 108 -7.17 13.07 -8.06
N TYR A 109 -8.14 12.25 -7.69
CA TYR A 109 -9.41 12.70 -7.12
C TYR A 109 -9.25 13.29 -5.70
N ALA A 110 -8.28 12.80 -4.93
CA ALA A 110 -7.96 13.34 -3.61
C ALA A 110 -7.27 14.72 -3.65
N ALA A 111 -6.76 15.13 -4.82
CA ALA A 111 -6.21 16.47 -5.01
C ALA A 111 -7.30 17.54 -4.82
N ASN A 112 -6.91 18.72 -4.38
CA ASN A 112 -7.84 19.79 -4.02
C ASN A 112 -7.23 21.17 -4.34
N SER A 113 -7.89 22.25 -3.89
CA SER A 113 -7.39 23.62 -4.10
C SER A 113 -6.01 23.88 -3.51
N ASP A 114 -5.54 23.04 -2.58
CA ASP A 114 -4.30 23.27 -1.84
C ASP A 114 -3.09 22.57 -2.47
N VAL A 115 -3.32 21.44 -3.15
CA VAL A 115 -2.27 20.56 -3.66
C VAL A 115 -2.63 19.91 -4.99
N LYS A 116 -1.62 19.69 -5.82
CA LYS A 116 -1.69 18.81 -7.00
C LYS A 116 -0.78 17.59 -6.81
N VAL A 117 -1.15 16.46 -7.41
CA VAL A 117 -0.28 15.29 -7.47
C VAL A 117 0.80 15.52 -8.52
N LEU A 118 2.06 15.41 -8.13
CA LEU A 118 3.21 15.52 -9.04
C LEU A 118 3.68 14.15 -9.53
N MET A 119 3.68 13.16 -8.63
CA MET A 119 4.19 11.83 -8.91
C MET A 119 3.53 10.83 -7.96
N ALA A 120 3.23 9.64 -8.46
CA ALA A 120 2.78 8.53 -7.63
C ALA A 120 3.35 7.21 -8.17
N GLY A 121 3.63 6.29 -7.29
CA GLY A 121 4.24 5.02 -7.65
C GLY A 121 4.24 4.03 -6.50
N TYR A 122 4.88 2.89 -6.73
CA TYR A 122 4.89 1.77 -5.79
C TYR A 122 5.96 0.72 -6.14
N ASP A 123 6.04 -0.33 -5.33
CA ASP A 123 6.98 -1.43 -5.51
C ASP A 123 6.74 -2.24 -6.80
N PRO A 124 7.69 -2.29 -7.76
CA PRO A 124 7.52 -3.01 -9.02
C PRO A 124 7.37 -4.53 -8.83
N VAL A 125 7.85 -5.09 -7.72
CA VAL A 125 7.78 -6.53 -7.43
C VAL A 125 6.60 -6.92 -6.54
N CYS A 126 5.69 -5.99 -6.25
CA CYS A 126 4.45 -6.29 -5.56
C CYS A 126 3.50 -7.07 -6.49
N SER A 127 2.39 -7.58 -5.94
CA SER A 127 1.42 -8.37 -6.72
C SER A 127 0.85 -7.58 -7.91
N VAL A 128 0.61 -6.27 -7.74
CA VAL A 128 0.13 -5.37 -8.80
C VAL A 128 1.23 -5.09 -9.84
N GLY A 129 2.46 -4.83 -9.39
CA GLY A 129 3.61 -4.57 -10.25
C GLY A 129 3.94 -5.74 -11.18
N LEU A 130 3.90 -6.96 -10.63
CA LEU A 130 4.12 -8.21 -11.35
C LEU A 130 2.89 -8.69 -12.14
N LYS A 131 1.76 -8.00 -12.08
CA LYS A 131 0.48 -8.39 -12.71
C LYS A 131 -0.17 -9.69 -12.22
N HIS A 132 0.07 -10.02 -10.95
CA HIS A 132 -0.47 -11.20 -10.26
C HIS A 132 -1.41 -10.81 -9.09
N ALA A 133 -2.05 -9.64 -9.16
CA ALA A 133 -2.95 -9.19 -8.11
C ALA A 133 -4.30 -9.92 -8.15
N LEU A 134 -4.93 -10.03 -6.99
CA LEU A 134 -6.33 -10.41 -6.82
C LEU A 134 -7.15 -9.15 -6.49
N PRO A 135 -8.47 -9.13 -6.75
CA PRO A 135 -9.30 -8.01 -6.35
C PRO A 135 -9.18 -7.75 -4.84
N GLY A 136 -9.06 -6.48 -4.45
CA GLY A 136 -8.80 -6.09 -3.06
C GLY A 136 -7.36 -6.29 -2.61
N SER A 137 -6.39 -6.57 -3.50
CA SER A 137 -4.97 -6.54 -3.11
C SER A 137 -4.55 -5.11 -2.76
N ASP A 138 -3.63 -4.98 -1.82
CA ASP A 138 -2.92 -3.75 -1.50
C ASP A 138 -1.77 -3.47 -2.48
N ILE A 139 -1.27 -2.24 -2.42
CA ILE A 139 -0.11 -1.80 -3.17
C ILE A 139 1.06 -1.61 -2.20
N ASP A 140 2.02 -2.54 -2.24
CA ASP A 140 3.21 -2.47 -1.40
C ASP A 140 4.02 -1.19 -1.69
N LYS A 141 4.38 -0.48 -0.61
CA LYS A 141 5.25 0.71 -0.64
C LYS A 141 4.75 1.81 -1.60
N ALA A 142 3.43 1.96 -1.70
CA ALA A 142 2.83 3.05 -2.45
C ALA A 142 3.31 4.41 -1.93
N TYR A 143 3.57 5.35 -2.83
CA TYR A 143 3.96 6.71 -2.49
C TYR A 143 3.28 7.74 -3.39
N ILE A 144 3.11 8.96 -2.86
CA ILE A 144 2.58 10.11 -3.58
C ILE A 144 3.39 11.36 -3.21
N ILE A 145 3.82 12.10 -4.22
CA ILE A 145 4.50 13.39 -4.09
C ILE A 145 3.53 14.49 -4.53
N LEU A 146 3.32 15.46 -3.64
CA LEU A 146 2.43 16.58 -3.84
C LEU A 146 3.20 17.87 -4.17
N GLY A 147 2.62 18.70 -5.02
CA GLY A 147 3.02 20.07 -5.25
C GLY A 147 2.03 20.96 -4.55
N LYS A 148 2.49 21.76 -3.59
CA LYS A 148 1.66 22.71 -2.86
C LYS A 148 1.41 23.94 -3.74
N ASN A 149 0.17 24.42 -3.77
CA ASN A 149 -0.16 25.62 -4.53
C ASN A 149 0.43 26.87 -3.84
N PRO A 150 0.96 27.86 -4.60
CA PRO A 150 1.68 29.01 -4.02
C PRO A 150 0.86 29.82 -3.02
N ASP A 151 -0.45 29.94 -3.23
CA ASP A 151 -1.35 30.77 -2.42
C ASP A 151 -1.83 30.07 -1.12
N VAL A 152 -1.29 28.88 -0.82
CA VAL A 152 -1.70 28.08 0.32
C VAL A 152 -0.79 28.35 1.51
N TYR A 153 -1.34 28.90 2.59
CA TYR A 153 -0.60 29.20 3.81
C TYR A 153 -0.59 28.06 4.85
N LYS A 154 -1.32 26.96 4.60
CA LYS A 154 -1.32 25.77 5.46
C LYS A 154 0.06 25.12 5.55
N SER A 155 0.39 24.49 6.67
CA SER A 155 1.64 23.75 6.79
C SER A 155 1.63 22.50 5.89
N ASP A 156 2.81 21.95 5.55
CA ASP A 156 2.88 20.70 4.80
C ASP A 156 2.15 19.55 5.50
N ASN A 157 2.22 19.50 6.84
CA ASN A 157 1.53 18.48 7.62
C ASN A 157 0.02 18.57 7.45
N ASP A 158 -0.54 19.77 7.46
CA ASP A 158 -1.98 19.98 7.35
C ASP A 158 -2.48 19.60 5.96
N VAL A 159 -1.78 20.03 4.91
CA VAL A 159 -2.18 19.69 3.53
C VAL A 159 -2.05 18.19 3.26
N ILE A 160 -1.00 17.53 3.77
CA ILE A 160 -0.82 16.07 3.66
C ILE A 160 -1.94 15.35 4.41
N ALA A 161 -2.29 15.79 5.62
CA ALA A 161 -3.36 15.19 6.40
C ALA A 161 -4.74 15.32 5.72
N CYS A 162 -5.06 16.50 5.19
CA CYS A 162 -6.28 16.72 4.41
C CYS A 162 -6.33 15.82 3.17
N TYR A 163 -5.22 15.71 2.43
CA TYR A 163 -5.13 14.86 1.25
C TYR A 163 -5.28 13.37 1.58
N LYS A 164 -4.62 12.87 2.64
CA LYS A 164 -4.79 11.49 3.11
C LYS A 164 -6.23 11.20 3.54
N GLY A 165 -6.91 12.16 4.18
CA GLY A 165 -8.33 12.04 4.49
C GLY A 165 -9.21 11.89 3.23
N ALA A 166 -8.92 12.65 2.18
CA ALA A 166 -9.62 12.52 0.91
C ALA A 166 -9.34 11.18 0.22
N LEU A 167 -8.11 10.66 0.27
CA LEU A 167 -7.80 9.32 -0.27
C LEU A 167 -8.64 8.21 0.37
N TRP A 168 -8.88 8.31 1.67
CA TRP A 168 -9.63 7.32 2.45
C TRP A 168 -11.08 7.19 2.02
N GLU A 169 -11.74 8.33 1.81
CA GLU A 169 -13.18 8.37 1.55
C GLU A 169 -13.56 7.95 0.13
N ASN A 170 -12.60 7.95 -0.80
CA ASN A 170 -12.88 7.85 -2.23
C ASN A 170 -12.46 6.53 -2.87
N VAL A 171 -11.55 5.77 -2.26
CA VAL A 171 -11.09 4.49 -2.80
C VAL A 171 -12.21 3.45 -2.83
N ASP A 172 -12.34 2.69 -3.92
CA ASP A 172 -13.20 1.51 -3.98
C ASP A 172 -12.45 0.27 -3.46
N GLN A 173 -12.72 -0.09 -2.20
CA GLN A 173 -12.06 -1.19 -1.49
C GLN A 173 -12.33 -2.58 -2.05
N ARG A 174 -13.37 -2.70 -2.89
CA ARG A 174 -13.66 -3.94 -3.62
C ARG A 174 -12.66 -4.18 -4.75
N ILE A 175 -11.94 -3.12 -5.17
CA ILE A 175 -10.92 -3.15 -6.21
C ILE A 175 -9.53 -3.11 -5.56
N LEU A 176 -9.24 -2.09 -4.74
CA LEU A 176 -7.93 -1.81 -4.14
C LEU A 176 -8.07 -1.73 -2.61
N SER A 177 -7.31 -2.54 -1.87
CA SER A 177 -7.24 -2.41 -0.41
C SER A 177 -6.26 -1.32 0.03
N LEU A 178 -6.56 -0.68 1.15
CA LEU A 178 -5.65 0.20 1.88
C LEU A 178 -4.98 -0.50 3.10
N ASN A 179 -5.00 -1.84 3.15
CA ASN A 179 -4.55 -2.85 4.14
C ASN A 179 -3.90 -2.49 5.51
N ASN A 180 -4.61 -2.71 6.62
CA ASN A 180 -4.24 -3.07 8.01
C ASN A 180 -3.27 -2.30 8.95
N LYS A 181 -2.19 -1.62 8.53
CA LYS A 181 -1.34 -0.83 9.46
C LYS A 181 -0.65 0.32 8.72
N ASP A 182 -1.08 1.55 8.96
CA ASP A 182 -0.43 2.79 8.48
C ASP A 182 -0.29 2.93 6.94
N THR A 183 -1.17 2.27 6.20
CA THR A 183 -1.10 1.95 4.76
C THR A 183 -1.90 2.90 3.88
N PHE A 184 -1.88 4.17 4.26
CA PHE A 184 -1.94 5.16 3.19
C PHE A 184 -0.65 5.05 2.39
N PRO A 185 -0.67 5.36 1.09
CA PRO A 185 0.57 5.68 0.41
C PRO A 185 1.34 6.70 1.26
N GLU A 186 2.66 6.57 1.30
CA GLU A 186 3.48 7.58 1.94
C GLU A 186 3.37 8.87 1.13
N VAL A 187 2.92 9.95 1.78
CA VAL A 187 2.60 11.21 1.12
C VAL A 187 3.52 12.30 1.64
N TYR A 188 4.23 12.97 0.74
CA TYR A 188 5.05 14.13 1.04
C TYR A 188 4.75 15.25 0.04
N THR A 189 4.82 16.50 0.49
CA THR A 189 5.04 17.60 -0.46
C THR A 189 6.47 17.56 -0.95
N ILE A 190 6.72 18.02 -2.18
CA ILE A 190 8.06 18.01 -2.77
C ILE A 190 9.06 18.81 -1.94
N ASP A 191 8.64 19.95 -1.38
CA ASP A 191 9.48 20.80 -0.54
C ASP A 191 9.87 20.09 0.76
N LYS A 192 8.89 19.47 1.43
CA LYS A 192 9.12 18.70 2.65
C LYS A 192 10.04 17.50 2.40
N MET A 193 9.84 16.79 1.29
CA MET A 193 10.70 15.69 0.87
C MET A 193 12.15 16.17 0.72
N PHE A 194 12.38 17.24 -0.04
CA PHE A 194 13.72 17.76 -0.25
C PHE A 194 14.37 18.31 1.03
N TYR A 195 13.60 18.98 1.89
CA TYR A 195 14.09 19.45 3.17
C TYR A 195 14.66 18.32 4.05
N TYR A 196 13.93 17.20 4.15
CA TYR A 196 14.42 16.06 4.93
C TYR A 196 15.57 15.34 4.25
N LEU A 197 15.54 15.22 2.92
CA LEU A 197 16.65 14.66 2.17
C LEU A 197 17.95 15.44 2.45
N ASP A 198 17.91 16.77 2.37
CA ASP A 198 19.06 17.62 2.65
C ASP A 198 19.53 17.50 4.10
N SER A 199 18.60 17.33 5.05
CA SER A 199 18.93 17.15 6.46
C SER A 199 19.66 15.84 6.71
N LEU A 200 19.19 14.75 6.11
CA LEU A 200 19.80 13.43 6.21
C LEU A 200 21.13 13.35 5.44
N ASP A 201 21.26 14.05 4.31
CA ASP A 201 22.52 14.18 3.58
C ASP A 201 23.58 14.90 4.43
N ARG A 202 23.23 16.04 5.06
CA ARG A 202 24.14 16.75 5.97
C ARG A 202 24.61 15.85 7.11
N MET A 203 23.71 15.08 7.71
CA MET A 203 24.05 14.12 8.76
C MET A 203 24.98 13.03 8.24
N THR A 204 24.69 12.48 7.06
CA THR A 204 25.50 11.45 6.39
C THR A 204 26.94 11.93 6.17
N HIS A 205 27.12 13.18 5.72
CA HIS A 205 28.43 13.80 5.55
C HIS A 205 29.14 14.06 6.87
N TYR A 206 28.44 14.61 7.87
CA TYR A 206 29.01 14.88 9.19
C TYR A 206 29.53 13.61 9.87
N MET A 207 28.82 12.49 9.68
CA MET A 207 29.21 11.17 10.17
C MET A 207 30.32 10.51 9.35
N GLY A 208 30.69 11.09 8.20
CA GLY A 208 31.71 10.54 7.29
C GLY A 208 31.30 9.24 6.59
N LEU A 209 30.00 8.93 6.54
CA LEU A 209 29.47 7.71 5.91
C LEU A 209 29.51 7.79 4.37
N ASP A 210 29.49 9.00 3.82
CA ASP A 210 29.58 9.30 2.39
C ASP A 210 30.87 8.81 1.73
N LYS A 211 31.94 8.59 2.50
CA LYS A 211 33.20 7.99 2.00
C LYS A 211 33.03 6.58 1.44
N ASN A 212 31.94 5.90 1.77
CA ASN A 212 31.66 4.52 1.37
C ASN A 212 30.51 4.40 0.35
N ILE A 213 30.16 5.48 -0.36
CA ILE A 213 29.04 5.49 -1.33
C ILE A 213 29.13 4.31 -2.32
N ASP A 214 30.30 4.07 -2.92
CA ASP A 214 30.44 3.02 -3.94
C ASP A 214 30.23 1.61 -3.37
N TYR A 215 30.64 1.38 -2.12
CA TYR A 215 30.39 0.12 -1.42
C TYR A 215 28.88 -0.14 -1.26
N PHE A 216 28.16 0.82 -0.68
CA PHE A 216 26.71 0.67 -0.45
C PHE A 216 25.91 0.67 -1.76
N ARG A 217 26.34 1.43 -2.76
CA ARG A 217 25.76 1.41 -4.11
C ARG A 217 25.81 0.01 -4.71
N ASN A 218 26.95 -0.67 -4.62
CA ASN A 218 27.08 -2.04 -5.11
C ASN A 218 26.21 -3.00 -4.29
N LYS A 219 26.26 -2.88 -2.95
CA LYS A 219 25.47 -3.74 -2.06
C LYS A 219 23.97 -3.69 -2.38
N ARG A 220 23.44 -2.50 -2.66
CA ARG A 220 22.03 -2.27 -3.03
C ARG A 220 21.55 -3.09 -4.22
N LEU A 221 22.42 -3.42 -5.17
CA LEU A 221 22.03 -4.15 -6.39
C LEU A 221 21.88 -5.66 -6.16
N TYR A 222 22.46 -6.19 -5.08
CA TYR A 222 22.61 -7.64 -4.91
C TYR A 222 22.09 -8.18 -3.59
N ASP A 223 22.12 -7.39 -2.51
CA ASP A 223 21.78 -7.88 -1.19
C ASP A 223 20.27 -7.83 -0.93
N ILE A 224 19.70 -8.99 -0.62
CA ILE A 224 18.28 -9.20 -0.31
C ILE A 224 18.03 -9.63 1.14
N ASN A 225 19.08 -9.75 1.96
CA ASN A 225 18.92 -9.99 3.38
C ASN A 225 18.67 -8.62 4.06
N PRO A 226 17.53 -8.42 4.74
CA PRO A 226 17.19 -7.08 5.24
C PRO A 226 18.23 -6.44 6.16
N VAL A 227 18.89 -7.23 7.01
CA VAL A 227 19.87 -6.69 7.97
C VAL A 227 21.17 -6.29 7.28
N THR A 228 21.71 -7.13 6.41
CA THR A 228 22.96 -6.81 5.71
C THR A 228 22.71 -5.75 4.63
N ALA A 229 21.59 -5.82 3.92
CA ALA A 229 21.19 -4.83 2.94
C ALA A 229 21.03 -3.44 3.57
N GLY A 230 20.40 -3.36 4.75
CA GLY A 230 20.20 -2.13 5.52
C GLY A 230 21.41 -1.65 6.32
N GLU A 231 22.62 -2.18 6.09
CA GLU A 231 23.82 -1.85 6.88
C GLU A 231 24.08 -0.35 6.96
N PHE A 232 23.99 0.38 5.84
CA PHE A 232 24.12 1.84 5.86
C PHE A 232 23.12 2.48 6.82
N ASN A 233 21.85 2.09 6.74
CA ASN A 233 20.79 2.64 7.57
C ASN A 233 20.98 2.31 9.05
N ILE A 234 21.53 1.14 9.38
CA ILE A 234 21.87 0.74 10.74
C ILE A 234 23.03 1.61 11.28
N LEU A 235 24.10 1.79 10.49
CA LEU A 235 25.22 2.67 10.86
C LEU A 235 24.75 4.11 11.05
N PHE A 236 23.92 4.60 10.13
CA PHE A 236 23.30 5.92 10.24
C PHE A 236 22.48 6.03 11.53
N ALA A 237 21.61 5.06 11.84
CA ALA A 237 20.79 5.07 13.06
C ALA A 237 21.62 5.05 14.35
N HIS A 238 22.77 4.36 14.37
CA HIS A 238 23.68 4.35 15.52
C HIS A 238 24.37 5.69 15.75
N MET A 239 24.65 6.45 14.69
CA MET A 239 25.32 7.75 14.76
C MET A 239 24.32 8.92 14.76
N ASN A 240 23.03 8.65 14.55
CA ASN A 240 21.97 9.64 14.36
C ASN A 240 21.83 10.57 15.56
N ASP A 241 21.91 11.87 15.29
CA ASP A 241 21.55 12.91 16.24
C ASP A 241 20.02 13.12 16.27
N GLU A 242 19.37 12.56 17.29
CA GLU A 242 17.92 12.64 17.47
C GLU A 242 17.39 14.05 17.76
N THR A 243 18.27 15.03 17.99
CA THR A 243 17.88 16.45 18.08
C THR A 243 17.59 17.06 16.71
N ILE A 244 18.12 16.47 15.62
CA ILE A 244 17.92 16.93 14.24
C ILE A 244 16.74 16.18 13.61
N VAL A 245 16.81 14.85 13.59
CA VAL A 245 15.78 13.96 13.05
C VAL A 245 15.69 12.71 13.92
N SER A 246 14.49 12.28 14.31
CA SER A 246 14.33 11.04 15.08
C SER A 246 14.67 9.80 14.23
N LYS A 247 15.19 8.75 14.87
CA LYS A 247 15.53 7.51 14.15
C LYS A 247 14.33 6.87 13.47
N VAL A 248 13.17 6.89 14.14
CA VAL A 248 11.90 6.40 13.59
C VAL A 248 11.53 7.15 12.32
N PHE A 249 11.70 8.48 12.31
CA PHE A 249 11.44 9.29 11.13
C PHE A 249 12.44 8.96 10.01
N ALA A 250 13.74 8.94 10.31
CA ALA A 250 14.79 8.62 9.31
C ALA A 250 14.56 7.25 8.67
N LYS A 251 14.17 6.25 9.47
CA LYS A 251 13.76 4.92 9.01
C LYS A 251 12.58 5.01 8.03
N ASN A 252 11.47 5.63 8.44
CA ASN A 252 10.27 5.70 7.58
C ASN A 252 10.55 6.50 6.29
N PHE A 253 11.35 7.56 6.38
CA PHE A 253 11.78 8.33 5.22
C PHE A 253 12.69 7.52 4.29
N ALA A 254 13.54 6.63 4.81
CA ALA A 254 14.30 5.68 4.00
C ALA A 254 13.37 4.74 3.20
N TYR A 255 12.34 4.16 3.83
CA TYR A 255 11.33 3.36 3.10
C TYR A 255 10.68 4.17 1.97
N PHE A 256 10.32 5.43 2.23
CA PHE A 256 9.73 6.31 1.23
C PHE A 256 10.71 6.64 0.09
N ILE A 257 11.93 7.10 0.40
CA ILE A 257 12.87 7.60 -0.62
C ILE A 257 13.33 6.48 -1.56
N GLU A 258 13.50 5.27 -1.04
CA GLU A 258 13.80 4.09 -1.84
C GLU A 258 12.64 3.73 -2.76
N SER A 259 11.40 3.90 -2.29
CA SER A 259 10.20 3.72 -3.09
C SER A 259 10.13 4.71 -4.25
N VAL A 260 10.50 5.97 -4.04
CA VAL A 260 10.58 6.97 -5.12
C VAL A 260 11.74 6.66 -6.09
N ARG A 261 12.88 6.22 -5.57
CA ARG A 261 14.12 5.99 -6.34
C ARG A 261 14.03 4.75 -7.24
N ASP A 262 13.61 3.62 -6.68
CA ASP A 262 13.63 2.32 -7.36
C ASP A 262 12.23 1.88 -7.79
N GLY A 263 11.19 2.66 -7.47
CA GLY A 263 9.80 2.23 -7.65
C GLY A 263 9.31 2.39 -9.08
N LYS A 264 8.23 1.68 -9.37
CA LYS A 264 7.48 1.89 -10.59
C LYS A 264 6.70 3.21 -10.49
N ILE A 265 6.86 4.06 -11.49
CA ILE A 265 6.05 5.28 -11.65
C ILE A 265 4.69 4.90 -12.22
N ALA A 266 3.64 5.07 -11.43
CA ALA A 266 2.26 4.85 -11.86
C ALA A 266 1.64 6.10 -12.49
N TYR A 267 2.06 7.28 -12.00
CA TYR A 267 1.63 8.57 -12.49
C TYR A 267 2.76 9.60 -12.35
N LYS A 268 2.86 10.49 -13.34
CA LYS A 268 3.70 11.70 -13.32
C LYS A 268 2.90 12.84 -13.94
N ALA A 269 2.96 14.01 -13.32
CA ALA A 269 2.28 15.20 -13.84
C ALA A 269 3.00 15.78 -15.06
N ASP A 270 4.34 15.77 -15.03
CA ASP A 270 5.19 16.31 -16.07
C ASP A 270 6.62 15.71 -15.99
N ASP A 271 7.27 15.59 -17.14
CA ASP A 271 8.61 15.00 -17.27
C ASP A 271 9.70 15.83 -16.58
N ASP A 272 9.59 17.16 -16.60
CA ASP A 272 10.58 18.03 -15.97
C ASP A 272 10.57 17.89 -14.45
N ILE A 273 9.39 17.77 -13.83
CA ILE A 273 9.27 17.54 -12.39
C ILE A 273 9.86 16.17 -12.00
N THR A 274 9.53 15.12 -12.75
CA THR A 274 10.09 13.79 -12.51
C THR A 274 11.62 13.80 -12.64
N LYS A 275 12.15 14.51 -13.63
CA LYS A 275 13.60 14.70 -13.82
C LYS A 275 14.23 15.42 -12.63
N ILE A 276 13.64 16.52 -12.15
CA ILE A 276 14.13 17.26 -10.96
C ILE A 276 14.19 16.36 -9.73
N ILE A 277 13.14 15.56 -9.48
CA ILE A 277 13.10 14.62 -8.36
C ILE A 277 14.25 13.61 -8.49
N HIS A 278 14.37 12.94 -9.63
CA HIS A 278 15.44 11.95 -9.82
C HIS A 278 16.84 12.56 -9.80
N GLU A 279 17.05 13.77 -10.31
CA GLU A 279 18.33 14.47 -10.22
C GLU A 279 18.72 14.78 -8.76
N ARG A 280 17.74 15.17 -7.94
CA ARG A 280 17.96 15.42 -6.50
C ARG A 280 18.29 14.13 -5.75
N LEU A 281 17.56 13.04 -6.01
CA LEU A 281 17.89 11.72 -5.48
C LEU A 281 19.28 11.26 -5.93
N ASN A 282 19.61 11.50 -7.20
CA ASN A 282 20.90 11.13 -7.78
C ASN A 282 22.09 11.93 -7.24
N ARG A 283 21.85 13.01 -6.49
CA ARG A 283 22.90 13.81 -5.83
C ARG A 283 22.93 13.61 -4.31
N SER A 284 22.02 12.81 -3.75
CA SER A 284 21.89 12.61 -2.31
C SER A 284 22.65 11.35 -1.85
N PRO A 285 23.72 11.48 -1.05
CA PRO A 285 24.41 10.34 -0.45
C PRO A 285 23.46 9.44 0.35
N PHE A 286 22.55 10.03 1.13
CA PHE A 286 21.59 9.25 1.92
C PHE A 286 20.70 8.41 1.01
N ALA A 287 20.08 9.03 -0.01
CA ALA A 287 19.23 8.31 -0.95
C ALA A 287 20.01 7.29 -1.78
N TRP A 288 21.30 7.46 -2.06
CA TRP A 288 22.07 6.46 -2.81
C TRP A 288 22.43 5.23 -2.00
N MET A 289 22.73 5.41 -0.71
CA MET A 289 23.22 4.35 0.15
C MET A 289 22.11 3.60 0.88
N SER A 290 20.93 4.22 1.05
CA SER A 290 19.78 3.59 1.72
C SER A 290 19.28 2.33 0.99
N ASN A 291 19.07 1.24 1.74
CA ASN A 291 18.54 -0.02 1.20
C ASN A 291 17.69 -0.85 2.20
N VAL A 292 16.81 -0.20 2.96
CA VAL A 292 15.88 -0.85 3.91
C VAL A 292 14.76 -1.62 3.22
N THR A 293 14.41 -1.29 1.97
CA THR A 293 13.35 -1.96 1.20
C THR A 293 13.84 -3.14 0.37
N GLN A 294 15.13 -3.14 -0.01
CA GLN A 294 15.73 -4.05 -0.99
C GLN A 294 15.03 -4.08 -2.35
N MET A 295 14.28 -3.03 -2.71
CA MET A 295 13.37 -3.05 -3.85
C MET A 295 14.12 -3.26 -5.18
N GLY A 296 15.18 -2.48 -5.42
CA GLY A 296 16.02 -2.65 -6.61
C GLY A 296 16.69 -4.02 -6.70
N ALA A 297 17.16 -4.59 -5.57
CA ALA A 297 17.75 -5.92 -5.55
C ALA A 297 16.72 -7.01 -5.89
N HIS A 298 15.52 -6.93 -5.31
CA HIS A 298 14.44 -7.87 -5.60
C HIS A 298 13.99 -7.81 -7.06
N GLU A 299 13.79 -6.60 -7.61
CA GLU A 299 13.41 -6.41 -9.01
C GLU A 299 14.47 -7.00 -9.94
N ARG A 300 15.74 -6.65 -9.73
CA ARG A 300 16.86 -7.18 -10.52
C ARG A 300 16.89 -8.70 -10.48
N GLN A 301 16.89 -9.30 -9.29
CA GLN A 301 17.02 -10.75 -9.16
C GLN A 301 15.85 -11.52 -9.80
N ILE A 302 14.63 -10.98 -9.75
CA ILE A 302 13.49 -11.55 -10.46
C ILE A 302 13.70 -11.42 -11.98
N ASN A 303 14.04 -10.23 -12.46
CA ASN A 303 14.23 -9.97 -13.90
C ASN A 303 15.39 -10.78 -14.52
N THR A 304 16.42 -11.10 -13.73
CA THR A 304 17.55 -11.94 -14.17
C THR A 304 17.37 -13.43 -13.89
N GLY A 305 16.21 -13.85 -13.36
CA GLY A 305 15.94 -15.26 -13.02
C GLY A 305 16.78 -15.82 -11.86
N MET A 306 17.40 -14.96 -11.04
CA MET A 306 18.15 -15.36 -9.84
C MET A 306 17.24 -15.65 -8.64
N LYS A 307 16.00 -15.17 -8.68
CA LYS A 307 14.99 -15.33 -7.64
C LYS A 307 13.62 -15.58 -8.27
N ASP A 308 12.92 -16.60 -7.77
CA ASP A 308 11.52 -16.84 -8.13
C ASP A 308 10.59 -15.80 -7.50
N ILE A 309 9.49 -15.48 -8.19
CA ILE A 309 8.37 -14.79 -7.56
C ILE A 309 7.70 -15.69 -6.51
N LYS A 310 7.03 -15.08 -5.53
CA LYS A 310 6.34 -15.78 -4.43
C LYS A 310 5.40 -16.86 -5.00
N LYS A 311 5.36 -18.05 -4.38
CA LYS A 311 4.53 -19.20 -4.80
C LYS A 311 3.06 -18.84 -4.95
N LYS A 312 2.50 -18.01 -4.07
CA LYS A 312 1.11 -17.55 -4.22
C LYS A 312 0.88 -16.77 -5.52
N LEU A 313 1.88 -16.05 -6.01
CA LEU A 313 1.79 -15.31 -7.27
C LEU A 313 1.87 -16.29 -8.43
N ARG A 314 2.81 -17.25 -8.40
CA ARG A 314 2.86 -18.35 -9.38
C ARG A 314 1.56 -19.14 -9.44
N ALA A 315 0.96 -19.45 -8.30
CA ALA A 315 -0.33 -20.15 -8.25
C ALA A 315 -1.45 -19.36 -8.97
N ARG A 316 -1.39 -18.03 -8.97
CA ARG A 316 -2.39 -17.17 -9.64
C ARG A 316 -2.26 -17.19 -11.16
N GLU A 317 -1.13 -17.61 -11.73
CA GLU A 317 -0.93 -17.71 -13.19
C GLU A 317 -1.96 -18.63 -13.86
N HIS A 318 -2.34 -19.71 -13.18
CA HIS A 318 -3.32 -20.68 -13.67
C HIS A 318 -4.74 -20.44 -13.17
N LEU A 319 -4.95 -19.41 -12.33
CA LEU A 319 -6.23 -19.19 -11.64
C LEU A 319 -7.36 -18.90 -12.63
N ASN A 320 -7.09 -18.19 -13.73
CA ASN A 320 -8.09 -17.94 -14.77
C ASN A 320 -8.65 -19.24 -15.33
N ASP A 321 -7.78 -20.18 -15.65
CA ASP A 321 -8.16 -21.44 -16.30
C ASP A 321 -8.85 -22.36 -15.30
N GLU A 322 -8.30 -22.49 -14.08
CA GLU A 322 -8.92 -23.24 -12.99
C GLU A 322 -10.34 -22.73 -12.68
N PHE A 323 -10.49 -21.41 -12.52
CA PHE A 323 -11.76 -20.79 -12.14
C PHE A 323 -12.87 -21.06 -13.17
N ASN A 324 -12.54 -20.95 -14.46
CA ASN A 324 -13.50 -21.16 -15.54
C ASN A 324 -13.93 -22.64 -15.68
N MET A 325 -13.18 -23.59 -15.11
CA MET A 325 -13.52 -25.01 -15.08
C MET A 325 -14.33 -25.44 -13.84
N TRP A 326 -14.45 -24.57 -12.84
CA TRP A 326 -15.18 -24.89 -11.61
C TRP A 326 -16.70 -24.78 -11.75
N SER A 327 -17.42 -25.48 -10.88
CA SER A 327 -18.88 -25.31 -10.73
C SER A 327 -19.21 -23.91 -10.19
N ASP A 328 -20.44 -23.45 -10.45
CA ASP A 328 -20.96 -22.16 -9.97
C ASP A 328 -20.79 -21.98 -8.44
N ASP A 329 -20.97 -23.05 -7.65
CA ASP A 329 -20.76 -23.01 -6.20
C ASP A 329 -19.28 -22.82 -5.82
N CYS A 330 -18.36 -23.50 -6.50
CA CYS A 330 -16.93 -23.33 -6.27
C CYS A 330 -16.43 -21.94 -6.72
N GLN A 331 -16.97 -21.41 -7.82
CA GLN A 331 -16.69 -20.04 -8.24
C GLN A 331 -17.18 -19.04 -7.20
N PHE A 332 -18.40 -19.21 -6.70
CA PHE A 332 -18.97 -18.38 -5.66
C PHE A 332 -18.16 -18.45 -4.36
N ASP A 333 -17.73 -19.64 -3.93
CA ASP A 333 -16.90 -19.82 -2.73
C ASP A 333 -15.58 -19.04 -2.84
N LEU A 334 -14.89 -19.10 -3.99
CA LEU A 334 -13.66 -18.31 -4.17
C LEU A 334 -13.96 -16.81 -4.16
N VAL A 335 -15.00 -16.36 -4.87
CA VAL A 335 -15.36 -14.93 -4.89
C VAL A 335 -15.70 -14.42 -3.49
N LYS A 336 -16.39 -15.24 -2.68
CA LYS A 336 -16.65 -14.96 -1.27
C LYS A 336 -15.34 -14.81 -0.48
N ASP A 337 -14.39 -15.71 -0.67
CA ASP A 337 -13.09 -15.65 -0.02
C ASP A 337 -12.27 -14.43 -0.48
N LEU A 338 -12.33 -14.06 -1.76
CA LEU A 338 -11.71 -12.84 -2.28
C LEU A 338 -12.26 -11.59 -1.59
N VAL A 339 -13.58 -11.47 -1.45
CA VAL A 339 -14.22 -10.35 -0.74
C VAL A 339 -13.80 -10.30 0.73
N LYS A 340 -13.63 -11.45 1.39
CA LYS A 340 -13.21 -11.51 2.80
C LYS A 340 -11.69 -11.38 3.00
N SER A 341 -10.90 -11.58 1.95
CA SER A 341 -9.45 -11.72 2.05
C SER A 341 -8.73 -10.49 2.61
N VAL A 342 -9.27 -9.30 2.33
CA VAL A 342 -8.75 -8.02 2.82
C VAL A 342 -8.75 -7.96 4.35
N SER A 343 -9.74 -8.57 4.98
CA SER A 343 -9.89 -8.61 6.44
C SER A 343 -9.27 -9.85 7.09
N LYS A 344 -8.62 -10.72 6.30
CA LYS A 344 -8.08 -12.01 6.77
C LYS A 344 -9.14 -12.94 7.38
N ASP A 345 -10.40 -12.77 6.97
CA ASP A 345 -11.57 -13.53 7.44
C ASP A 345 -12.05 -14.58 6.40
N GLN A 346 -11.26 -14.81 5.35
CA GLN A 346 -11.54 -15.81 4.31
C GLN A 346 -11.37 -17.25 4.82
N GLY A 347 -12.01 -18.21 4.15
CA GLY A 347 -11.82 -19.63 4.42
C GLY A 347 -10.44 -20.15 3.96
N HIS A 348 -10.14 -21.38 4.35
CA HIS A 348 -8.84 -22.03 4.07
C HIS A 348 -8.80 -22.82 2.75
N LYS A 349 -9.95 -23.01 2.08
CA LYS A 349 -10.09 -23.85 0.88
C LYS A 349 -9.17 -23.39 -0.26
N TYR A 350 -8.91 -22.09 -0.35
CA TYR A 350 -8.16 -21.47 -1.44
C TYR A 350 -6.84 -20.83 -0.98
N ASP A 351 -6.31 -21.24 0.17
CA ASP A 351 -5.12 -20.67 0.82
C ASP A 351 -3.88 -20.60 -0.09
N LYS A 352 -3.77 -21.52 -1.07
CA LYS A 352 -2.68 -21.50 -2.08
C LYS A 352 -2.56 -20.17 -2.84
N TYR A 353 -3.63 -19.39 -2.96
CA TYR A 353 -3.62 -18.10 -3.64
C TYR A 353 -3.34 -16.90 -2.71
N PHE A 354 -3.36 -17.10 -1.39
CA PHE A 354 -3.28 -16.00 -0.40
C PHE A 354 -2.01 -16.07 0.46
N GLN A 355 -1.57 -17.26 0.86
CA GLN A 355 -0.50 -17.44 1.85
C GLN A 355 0.89 -17.09 1.30
N ASN A 356 1.69 -16.38 2.10
CA ASN A 356 3.09 -16.12 1.77
C ASN A 356 3.95 -17.33 2.14
N ASP A 357 5.03 -17.57 1.39
CA ASP A 357 5.96 -18.68 1.64
C ASP A 357 6.99 -18.40 2.74
N ASP A 358 6.95 -17.20 3.31
CA ASP A 358 8.06 -16.61 4.06
C ASP A 358 7.52 -15.64 5.11
N ASP A 359 8.11 -15.64 6.29
CA ASP A 359 7.80 -14.69 7.36
C ASP A 359 8.56 -13.38 7.13
N ILE A 360 8.05 -12.63 6.15
CA ILE A 360 8.53 -11.29 5.84
C ILE A 360 8.47 -10.39 7.10
N GLY A 361 7.45 -10.57 7.94
CA GLY A 361 7.27 -9.79 9.16
C GLY A 361 8.42 -9.96 10.14
N GLU A 362 8.83 -11.19 10.41
CA GLU A 362 9.97 -11.50 11.29
C GLU A 362 11.27 -10.87 10.76
N ARG A 363 11.55 -11.00 9.45
CA ARG A 363 12.80 -10.47 8.89
C ARG A 363 12.90 -8.96 8.99
N TYR A 364 11.84 -8.24 8.62
CA TYR A 364 11.81 -6.78 8.76
C TYR A 364 11.77 -6.34 10.23
N ASN A 365 11.20 -7.15 11.14
CA ASN A 365 11.25 -6.85 12.57
C ASN A 365 12.70 -6.83 13.10
N ARG A 366 13.54 -7.80 12.69
CA ARG A 366 14.97 -7.81 13.05
C ARG A 366 15.75 -6.59 12.56
N LEU A 367 15.42 -6.10 11.36
CA LEU A 367 15.99 -4.85 10.84
C LEU A 367 15.45 -3.66 11.65
N ASN A 368 14.14 -3.57 11.83
CA ASN A 368 13.49 -2.44 12.50
C ASN A 368 13.96 -2.25 13.95
N ILE A 369 14.30 -3.32 14.67
CA ILE A 369 14.90 -3.25 16.02
C ILE A 369 16.27 -2.54 16.00
N GLN A 370 17.04 -2.67 14.93
CA GLN A 370 18.36 -2.03 14.80
C GLN A 370 18.28 -0.58 14.32
N LEU A 371 17.15 -0.19 13.74
CA LEU A 371 16.93 1.15 13.20
C LEU A 371 16.30 2.14 14.20
N VAL A 372 15.98 1.70 15.42
CA VAL A 372 15.28 2.51 16.45
C VAL A 372 16.06 2.49 17.75
#